data_AF-A0A375EBJ7-F1
#
_entry.id   AF-A0A375EBJ7-F1
#
_cell.length_a   1.000
_cell.length_b   1.000
_cell.length_c   1.000
_cell.angle_alpha   90.00
_cell.angle_beta   90.00
_cell.angle_gamma   90.00
#
_symmetry.space_group_name_H-M   'P 1'
#
loop_
_entity.id
_entity.type
_entity.pdbx_description
1 polymer ?
#
loop_
_entity_poly.entity_id
_entity_poly.type
_entity_poly.pdbx_seq_one_letter_code
_entity_poly.pdbx_strand_id
1 'polypeptide(L)'
;MSVPTNIQTIVGADGKPAFVVIPYGDYLTQFAQAADLIPHAVVRRVLADDVPPLRAWREHLGLTQAEVAARLGISQPAYAQQESSARLRKTSRERIAAALGITAAQLDI
;
A
#
# COMPACT_ATOMS: atom_id res chain seq x y z
N MET A 1 -14.24 20.44 -7.45
CA MET A 1 -15.63 19.98 -7.25
C MET A 1 -15.67 18.52 -7.69
N SER A 2 -15.93 17.58 -6.79
CA SER A 2 -16.07 16.16 -7.17
C SER A 2 -17.47 15.93 -7.72
N VAL A 3 -17.56 15.41 -8.94
CA VAL A 3 -18.84 15.00 -9.53
C VAL A 3 -19.33 13.77 -8.77
N PRO A 4 -20.60 13.71 -8.30
CA PRO A 4 -21.12 12.51 -7.65
C PRO A 4 -21.02 11.30 -8.59
N THR A 5 -20.41 10.22 -8.10
CA THR A 5 -20.38 8.94 -8.83
C THR A 5 -21.81 8.50 -9.09
N ASN A 6 -22.13 8.24 -10.36
CA ASN A 6 -23.46 7.82 -10.77
C ASN A 6 -23.68 6.34 -10.46
N ILE A 7 -23.93 6.03 -9.18
CA ILE A 7 -24.16 4.67 -8.70
C ILE A 7 -25.61 4.24 -8.92
N GLN A 8 -25.81 3.03 -9.45
CA GLN A 8 -27.13 2.42 -9.55
C GLN A 8 -27.27 1.29 -8.54
N THR A 9 -28.30 1.34 -7.70
CA THR A 9 -28.60 0.29 -6.72
C THR A 9 -29.71 -0.61 -7.26
N ILE A 10 -29.44 -1.91 -7.37
CA ILE A 10 -30.43 -2.94 -7.68
C ILE A 10 -30.97 -3.47 -6.36
N VAL A 11 -32.27 -3.31 -6.14
CA VAL A 11 -32.97 -3.75 -4.93
C VAL A 11 -33.47 -5.18 -5.12
N GLY A 12 -33.22 -6.04 -4.13
CA GLY A 12 -33.66 -7.42 -4.10
C GLY A 12 -35.15 -7.55 -3.79
N ALA A 13 -35.68 -8.78 -3.90
CA ALA A 13 -37.08 -9.08 -3.63
C ALA A 13 -37.51 -8.80 -2.17
N ASP A 14 -36.54 -8.68 -1.26
CA ASP A 14 -36.72 -8.32 0.15
C ASP A 14 -36.79 -6.80 0.39
N GLY A 15 -36.74 -5.99 -0.67
CA GLY A 15 -36.74 -4.53 -0.59
C GLY A 15 -35.40 -3.92 -0.15
N LYS A 16 -34.34 -4.72 -0.02
CA LYS A 16 -33.00 -4.24 0.38
C LYS A 16 -32.06 -4.15 -0.83
N PRO A 17 -31.06 -3.25 -0.82
CA PRO A 17 -30.01 -3.24 -1.83
C PRO A 17 -29.35 -4.62 -1.95
N ALA A 18 -29.47 -5.23 -3.13
CA ALA A 18 -28.85 -6.52 -3.46
C ALA A 18 -27.52 -6.31 -4.21
N PHE A 19 -27.47 -5.33 -5.11
CA PHE A 19 -26.26 -4.98 -5.87
C PHE A 19 -26.10 -3.47 -6.01
N VAL A 20 -24.85 -3.01 -6.14
CA VAL A 20 -24.52 -1.65 -6.53
C VAL A 20 -23.66 -1.72 -7.78
N VAL A 21 -24.09 -1.03 -8.83
CA VAL A 21 -23.41 -0.94 -10.12
C VAL A 21 -22.69 0.40 -10.17
N ILE A 22 -21.39 0.33 -10.42
CA ILE A 22 -20.52 1.49 -10.59
C ILE A 22 -20.11 1.54 -12.08
N PRO A 23 -20.29 2.67 -12.77
CA PRO A 23 -19.78 2.85 -14.13
C PRO A 23 -18.28 2.52 -14.19
N TYR A 24 -17.86 1.79 -15.23
CA TYR A 24 -16.49 1.24 -15.28
C TYR A 24 -15.40 2.33 -15.22
N GLY A 25 -15.62 3.49 -15.84
CA GLY A 25 -14.68 4.62 -15.77
C GLY A 25 -14.54 5.18 -14.34
N ASP A 26 -15.65 5.24 -13.59
CA ASP A 26 -15.64 5.69 -12.19
C ASP A 26 -14.97 4.64 -11.29
N TYR A 27 -15.25 3.35 -11.53
CA TYR A 27 -14.58 2.24 -10.85
C TYR A 27 -13.06 2.30 -11.07
N LEU A 28 -12.60 2.47 -12.32
CA LEU A 28 -11.18 2.60 -12.61
C LEU A 28 -10.55 3.82 -11.96
N THR A 29 -11.26 4.96 -11.90
CA THR A 29 -10.75 6.16 -11.24
C THR A 29 -10.61 5.96 -9.73
N GLN A 30 -11.62 5.34 -9.10
CA GLN A 30 -11.61 5.03 -7.67
C GLN A 30 -10.58 3.96 -7.33
N PHE A 31 -10.40 2.96 -8.20
CA PHE A 31 -9.38 1.92 -8.04
C PHE A 31 -7.97 2.42 -8.39
N ALA A 32 -7.82 3.40 -9.28
CA ALA A 32 -6.55 4.09 -9.50
C ALA A 32 -6.14 4.93 -8.28
N GLN A 33 -7.11 5.56 -7.59
CA GLN A 33 -6.86 6.18 -6.28
C GLN A 33 -6.55 5.15 -5.19
N ALA A 34 -6.88 3.87 -5.40
CA ALA A 34 -6.49 2.80 -4.49
C ALA A 34 -4.97 2.49 -4.52
N ALA A 35 -4.18 3.16 -5.37
CA ALA A 35 -2.72 3.05 -5.40
C ALA A 35 -2.07 3.41 -4.05
N ASP A 36 -2.75 4.19 -3.20
CA ASP A 36 -2.30 4.52 -1.84
C ASP A 36 -2.91 3.64 -0.74
N LEU A 37 -3.71 2.61 -1.08
CA LEU A 37 -4.25 1.70 -0.07
C LEU A 37 -3.15 0.83 0.52
N ILE A 38 -3.20 0.65 1.83
CA ILE A 38 -2.27 -0.20 2.58
C ILE A 38 -3.01 -1.48 2.97
N PRO A 39 -2.49 -2.67 2.62
CA PRO A 39 -3.10 -3.93 3.01
C PRO A 39 -3.29 -4.01 4.52
N HIS A 40 -4.46 -4.48 4.98
CA HIS A 40 -4.76 -4.58 6.41
C HIS A 40 -3.72 -5.40 7.19
N ALA A 41 -3.13 -6.42 6.56
CA ALA A 41 -2.04 -7.21 7.14
C ALA A 41 -0.81 -6.35 7.47
N VAL A 42 -0.43 -5.41 6.60
CA VAL A 42 0.68 -4.48 6.82
C VAL A 42 0.33 -3.53 7.95
N VAL A 43 -0.86 -2.93 7.93
CA VAL A 43 -1.33 -2.00 8.99
C VAL A 43 -1.31 -2.67 10.36
N ARG A 44 -1.82 -3.91 10.46
CA ARG A 44 -1.81 -4.66 11.72
C ARG A 44 -0.39 -4.90 12.23
N ARG A 45 0.53 -5.31 11.36
CA ARG A 45 1.93 -5.54 11.73
C ARG A 45 2.58 -4.27 12.28
N VAL A 46 2.34 -3.13 11.63
CA VAL A 46 2.93 -1.85 12.06
C VAL A 46 2.32 -1.35 13.36
N LEU A 47 0.98 -1.30 13.46
CA LEU A 47 0.31 -0.65 14.58
C LEU A 47 0.13 -1.55 15.81
N ALA A 48 -0.07 -2.86 15.61
CA ALA A 48 -0.32 -3.80 16.71
C ALA A 48 0.94 -4.53 17.17
N ASP A 49 1.84 -4.87 16.24
CA ASP A 49 3.04 -5.66 16.53
C ASP A 49 4.32 -4.80 16.61
N ASP A 50 4.21 -3.47 16.48
CA ASP A 50 5.31 -2.49 16.47
C ASP A 50 6.43 -2.82 15.46
N VAL A 51 6.04 -3.44 14.34
CA VAL A 51 6.97 -3.82 13.28
C VAL A 51 7.27 -2.60 12.41
N PRO A 52 8.54 -2.31 12.10
CA PRO A 52 8.87 -1.20 11.20
C PRO A 52 8.11 -1.30 9.87
N PRO A 53 7.50 -0.20 9.35
CA PRO A 53 6.72 -0.21 8.12
C PRO A 53 7.46 -0.87 6.95
N LEU A 54 8.77 -0.63 6.85
CA LEU A 54 9.58 -1.20 5.80
C LEU A 54 9.70 -2.73 5.89
N ARG A 55 9.83 -3.26 7.11
CA ARG A 55 9.84 -4.71 7.36
C ARG A 55 8.48 -5.31 7.01
N ALA A 56 7.40 -4.69 7.46
CA ALA A 56 6.04 -5.16 7.24
C ALA A 56 5.72 -5.27 5.74
N TRP A 57 6.08 -4.25 4.95
CA TRP A 57 5.92 -4.28 3.50
C TRP A 57 6.80 -5.31 2.81
N ARG A 58 8.08 -5.39 3.17
CA ARG A 58 9.01 -6.36 2.61
C ARG A 58 8.46 -7.79 2.78
N GLU A 59 8.00 -8.13 3.97
CA GLU A 59 7.47 -9.46 4.28
C GLU A 59 6.12 -9.72 3.66
N HIS A 60 5.24 -8.71 3.58
CA HIS A 60 3.97 -8.82 2.87
C HIS A 60 4.17 -9.12 1.37
N LEU A 61 5.20 -8.55 0.77
CA LEU A 61 5.60 -8.78 -0.63
C LEU A 61 6.42 -10.07 -0.81
N GLY A 62 6.69 -10.82 0.25
CA GLY A 62 7.47 -12.06 0.20
C GLY A 62 8.95 -11.87 -0.13
N LEU A 63 9.50 -10.66 0.09
CA LEU A 63 10.87 -10.33 -0.26
C LEU A 63 11.84 -10.55 0.92
N THR A 64 13.06 -10.94 0.60
CA THR A 64 14.18 -11.01 1.53
C THR A 64 14.93 -9.67 1.58
N GLN A 65 15.72 -9.45 2.64
CA GLN A 65 16.56 -8.26 2.74
C GLN A 65 17.59 -8.16 1.60
N ALA A 66 18.13 -9.31 1.17
CA ALA A 66 19.11 -9.38 0.09
C ALA A 66 18.49 -8.97 -1.27
N GLU A 67 17.26 -9.40 -1.55
CA GLU A 67 16.57 -9.02 -2.79
C GLU A 67 16.29 -7.53 -2.86
N VAL A 68 15.80 -6.92 -1.78
CA VAL A 68 15.54 -5.47 -1.77
C VAL A 68 16.85 -4.68 -1.84
N ALA A 69 17.89 -5.12 -1.14
CA ALA A 69 19.22 -4.53 -1.23
C ALA A 69 19.78 -4.57 -2.67
N ALA A 70 19.63 -5.70 -3.36
CA ALA A 70 20.03 -5.86 -4.75
C ALA A 70 19.26 -4.91 -5.68
N ARG A 71 17.93 -4.78 -5.50
CA ARG A 71 17.11 -3.81 -6.26
C ARG A 71 17.54 -2.36 -6.02
N LEU A 72 18.06 -2.04 -4.84
CA LEU A 72 18.53 -0.71 -4.46
C LEU A 72 19.98 -0.43 -4.87
N GLY A 73 20.74 -1.46 -5.27
CA GLY A 73 22.17 -1.36 -5.54
C GLY A 73 23.01 -1.09 -4.28
N ILE A 74 22.56 -1.56 -3.11
CA ILE A 74 23.26 -1.40 -1.83
C ILE A 74 23.59 -2.75 -1.20
N SER A 75 24.43 -2.75 -0.17
CA SER A 75 24.73 -3.98 0.58
C SER A 75 23.55 -4.39 1.47
N GLN A 76 23.39 -5.70 1.69
CA GLN A 76 22.36 -6.23 2.59
C GLN A 76 22.44 -5.65 4.02
N PRO A 77 23.62 -5.49 4.65
CA PRO A 77 23.71 -4.85 5.97
C PRO A 77 23.26 -3.38 5.95
N ALA A 78 23.55 -2.63 4.89
CA ALA A 78 23.08 -1.25 4.75
C ALA A 78 21.55 -1.18 4.66
N TYR A 79 20.93 -2.12 3.93
CA TYR A 79 19.48 -2.23 3.88
C TYR A 79 18.89 -2.63 5.25
N ALA A 80 19.49 -3.60 5.95
CA ALA A 80 19.05 -4.01 7.28
C ALA A 80 19.09 -2.84 8.29
N GLN A 81 20.10 -1.98 8.20
CA GLN A 81 20.17 -0.77 9.00
C GLN A 81 19.04 0.22 8.66
N GLN A 82 18.72 0.40 7.37
CA GLN A 82 17.60 1.23 6.93
C GLN A 82 16.25 0.68 7.41
N GLU A 83 16.07 -0.65 7.40
CA GLU A 83 14.85 -1.32 7.88
C GLU A 83 14.64 -1.14 9.39
N SER A 84 15.72 -1.04 10.16
CA SER A 84 15.65 -0.76 11.60
C SER A 84 15.45 0.72 11.95
N SER A 85 15.52 1.62 10.97
CA SER A 85 15.44 3.06 11.22
C SER A 85 13.99 3.51 11.35
N ALA A 86 13.67 4.16 12.48
CA ALA A 86 12.33 4.68 12.76
C ALA A 86 11.89 5.80 11.78
N ARG A 87 12.83 6.57 11.21
CA ARG A 87 12.52 7.62 10.23
C ARG A 87 13.54 7.64 9.10
N LEU A 88 13.11 7.18 7.93
CA LEU A 88 13.86 7.33 6.69
C LEU A 88 13.78 8.78 6.19
N ARG A 89 14.90 9.28 5.65
CA ARG A 89 14.90 10.53 4.88
C ARG A 89 13.96 10.40 3.68
N LYS A 90 13.31 11.50 3.27
CA LYS A 90 12.38 11.52 2.13
C LYS A 90 12.95 10.84 0.88
N THR A 91 14.18 11.19 0.50
CA THR A 91 14.87 10.62 -0.67
C THR A 91 15.13 9.12 -0.56
N SER A 92 15.49 8.63 0.64
CA SER A 92 15.65 7.19 0.89
C SER A 92 14.32 6.47 0.83
N ARG A 93 13.27 7.04 1.42
CA ARG A 93 11.91 6.49 1.40
C ARG A 93 11.40 6.32 -0.02
N GLU A 94 11.54 7.34 -0.87
CA GLU A 94 11.13 7.29 -2.28
C GLU A 94 11.87 6.18 -3.05
N ARG A 95 13.19 6.08 -2.88
CA ARG A 95 13.99 5.02 -3.53
C ARG A 95 13.58 3.63 -3.07
N ILE A 96 13.33 3.45 -1.78
CA ILE A 96 12.96 2.15 -1.22
C ILE A 96 11.53 1.77 -1.62
N ALA A 97 10.59 2.71 -1.60
CA ALA A 97 9.23 2.51 -2.09
C ALA A 97 9.23 2.04 -3.55
N ALA A 98 10.03 2.69 -4.40
CA ALA A 98 10.19 2.28 -5.79
C ALA A 98 10.77 0.86 -5.93
N ALA A 99 11.75 0.47 -5.10
CA ALA A 99 12.32 -0.89 -5.10
C ALA A 99 11.30 -1.97 -4.65
N LEU A 100 10.36 -1.59 -3.79
CA LEU A 100 9.25 -2.44 -3.34
C LEU A 100 8.04 -2.42 -4.29
N GLY A 101 7.98 -1.46 -5.22
CA GLY A 101 6.85 -1.31 -6.14
C GLY A 101 5.62 -0.64 -5.51
N ILE A 102 5.83 0.19 -4.49
CA ILE A 102 4.78 0.90 -3.73
C ILE A 102 5.03 2.42 -3.77
N THR A 103 4.06 3.22 -3.35
CA THR A 103 4.23 4.68 -3.21
C THR A 103 4.98 5.03 -1.93
N ALA A 104 5.65 6.18 -1.90
CA ALA A 104 6.35 6.65 -0.70
C ALA A 104 5.38 6.96 0.46
N ALA A 105 4.12 7.29 0.15
CA ALA A 105 3.07 7.51 1.14
C ALA A 105 2.70 6.23 1.88
N GLN A 106 2.71 5.07 1.19
CA GLN A 106 2.42 3.77 1.79
C GLN A 106 3.47 3.32 2.84
N LEU A 107 4.66 3.93 2.87
CA LEU A 107 5.68 3.69 3.90
C LEU A 107 5.58 4.63 5.11
N ASP A 108 4.69 5.62 5.09
CA ASP A 108 4.49 6.61 6.15
C ASP A 108 3.23 6.27 6.94
N ILE A 109 3.26 5.10 7.62
CA ILE A 109 2.17 4.54 8.44
C ILE A 109 2.27 5.05 9.87
#